data_AF-A0A9N9NSQ9-F1
#
_entry.id   AF-A0A9N9NSQ9-F1
#
_cell.length_a   1.000
_cell.length_b   1.000
_cell.length_c   1.000
_cell.angle_alpha   90.00
_cell.angle_beta   90.00
_cell.angle_gamma   90.00
#
_symmetry.space_group_name_H-M   'P 1'
#
loop_
_entity.id
_entity.type
_entity.pdbx_description
1 polymer ?
#
loop_
_entity_poly.entity_id
_entity_poly.type
_entity_poly.pdbx_seq_one_letter_code
_entity_poly.pdbx_strand_id
1 'polypeptide(L)'
;MSIPLEIDLSHWTSNHFEELEQILHDLIPHFRWFQIPSKIFLSKVDPYEPIFPRKLYKSIIGYFMDPNTPPDTLVLPQRRNLSFDSLLIGKEHLKII
;
A
#
# COMPACT_ATOMS: atom_id res chain seq x y z
N MET A 1 13.53 1.41 20.48
CA MET A 1 12.92 2.75 20.64
C MET A 1 11.57 2.69 19.95
N SER A 2 10.52 2.41 20.72
CA SER A 2 9.16 2.27 20.18
C SER A 2 8.66 3.68 19.87
N ILE A 3 8.26 3.95 18.64
CA ILE A 3 7.47 5.15 18.33
C ILE A 3 6.02 4.72 18.43
N PRO A 4 5.28 5.03 19.50
CA PRO A 4 3.84 4.95 19.46
C PRO A 4 3.36 6.29 18.93
N LEU A 5 3.37 6.46 17.60
CA LEU A 5 2.54 7.48 16.99
C LEU A 5 1.22 6.78 16.67
N GLU A 6 0.35 6.67 17.68
CA GLU A 6 -1.07 6.68 17.34
C GLU A 6 -1.34 8.03 16.70
N ILE A 7 -1.36 8.06 15.37
CA ILE A 7 -1.74 9.24 14.61
C ILE A 7 -3.22 9.45 14.87
N ASP A 8 -3.53 10.43 15.70
CA ASP A 8 -4.90 10.85 15.94
C ASP A 8 -5.38 11.72 14.77
N LEU A 9 -6.15 11.10 13.88
CA LEU A 9 -6.73 11.75 12.71
C LEU A 9 -7.90 12.69 13.07
N SER A 10 -8.39 12.68 14.31
CA SER A 10 -9.48 13.58 14.73
C SER A 10 -9.08 15.07 14.66
N HIS A 11 -7.79 15.37 14.77
CA HIS A 11 -7.24 16.71 14.67
C HIS A 11 -6.82 17.11 13.25
N TRP A 12 -6.91 16.19 12.28
CA TRP A 12 -6.49 16.47 10.91
C TRP A 12 -7.53 17.32 10.17
N THR A 13 -7.09 18.47 9.68
CA THR A 13 -7.88 19.29 8.75
C THR A 13 -7.64 18.86 7.30
N SER A 14 -8.47 19.34 6.37
CA SER A 14 -8.29 19.09 4.93
C SER A 14 -6.90 19.46 4.41
N ASN A 15 -6.28 20.53 4.93
CA ASN A 15 -4.93 20.93 4.53
C ASN A 15 -3.87 19.87 4.87
N HIS A 16 -4.01 19.17 6.01
CA HIS A 16 -3.07 18.10 6.37
C HIS A 16 -3.15 16.93 5.38
N PHE A 17 -4.36 16.60 4.92
CA PHE A 17 -4.55 15.58 3.89
C PHE A 17 -4.01 16.03 2.54
N GLU A 18 -4.18 17.30 2.17
CA GLU A 18 -3.62 17.86 0.93
C GLU A 18 -2.09 17.85 0.93
N GLU A 19 -1.46 18.25 2.05
CA GLU A 19 -0.01 18.17 2.22
C GLU A 19 0.49 16.72 2.14
N LEU A 20 -0.20 15.79 2.81
CA LEU A 20 0.15 14.37 2.78
C LEU A 20 -0.03 13.78 1.37
N GLU A 21 -1.10 14.13 0.68
CA GLU A 21 -1.35 13.73 -0.70
C GLU A 21 -0.20 14.20 -1.59
N GLN A 22 0.22 15.46 -1.49
CA GLN A 22 1.33 15.99 -2.29
C GLN A 22 2.64 15.24 -2.02
N ILE A 23 2.94 14.91 -0.77
CA ILE A 23 4.16 14.17 -0.39
C ILE A 23 4.13 12.73 -0.93
N LEU A 24 2.96 12.08 -0.87
CA LEU A 24 2.82 10.66 -1.23
C LEU A 24 2.37 10.44 -2.68
N HIS A 25 2.02 11.49 -3.42
CA HIS A 25 1.43 11.41 -4.76
C HIS A 25 2.22 10.47 -5.67
N ASP A 26 3.53 10.70 -5.76
CA ASP A 26 4.43 9.92 -6.61
C ASP A 26 4.70 8.51 -6.06
N LEU A 27 4.48 8.29 -4.77
CA LEU A 27 4.70 6.99 -4.12
C LEU A 27 3.48 6.08 -4.20
N ILE A 28 2.26 6.64 -4.24
CA ILE A 28 0.99 5.89 -4.28
C ILE A 28 0.96 4.81 -5.39
N PRO A 29 1.39 5.09 -6.63
CA PRO A 29 1.42 4.09 -7.71
C PRO A 29 2.40 2.93 -7.47
N HIS A 30 3.38 3.10 -6.58
CA HIS A 30 4.43 2.11 -6.32
C HIS A 30 4.09 1.13 -5.19
N PHE A 31 3.02 1.40 -4.44
CA PHE A 31 2.54 0.48 -3.42
C PHE A 31 1.80 -0.71 -4.03
N ARG A 32 2.01 -1.88 -3.44
CA ARG A 32 1.37 -3.14 -3.86
C ARG A 32 0.05 -3.34 -3.11
N TRP A 33 -0.91 -2.45 -3.35
CA TRP A 33 -2.17 -2.37 -2.60
C TRP A 33 -2.90 -3.72 -2.48
N PHE A 34 -2.97 -4.47 -3.59
CA PHE A 34 -3.66 -5.77 -3.68
C PHE A 34 -2.99 -6.91 -2.88
N GLN A 35 -1.77 -6.68 -2.38
CA GLN A 35 -1.03 -7.64 -1.55
C GLN A 35 -1.10 -7.28 -0.06
N ILE A 36 -1.67 -6.12 0.27
CA ILE A 36 -1.93 -5.73 1.65
C ILE A 36 -3.15 -6.55 2.12
N PRO A 37 -3.06 -7.24 3.27
CA PRO A 37 -4.23 -7.92 3.82
C PRO A 37 -5.36 -6.92 4.07
N SER A 38 -6.59 -7.25 3.65
CA SER A 38 -7.75 -6.34 3.73
C SER A 38 -7.98 -5.77 5.14
N LYS A 39 -7.76 -6.60 6.18
CA LYS A 39 -7.84 -6.15 7.59
C LYS A 39 -6.80 -5.08 7.95
N ILE A 40 -5.60 -5.18 7.39
CA ILE A 40 -4.53 -4.19 7.59
C ILE A 40 -4.86 -2.92 6.80
N PHE A 41 -5.32 -3.06 5.56
CA PHE A 41 -5.79 -1.93 4.78
C PHE A 41 -6.87 -1.14 5.53
N LEU A 42 -7.92 -1.82 6.00
CA LEU A 42 -9.04 -1.19 6.71
C LEU A 42 -8.60 -0.48 8.01
N SER A 43 -7.61 -1.02 8.73
CA SER A 43 -7.20 -0.45 10.01
C SER A 43 -6.10 0.61 9.91
N LYS A 44 -5.31 0.63 8.83
CA LYS A 44 -4.11 1.47 8.73
C LYS A 44 -4.06 2.38 7.50
N VAL A 45 -4.80 2.03 6.44
CA VAL A 45 -4.76 2.75 5.16
C VAL A 45 -6.06 3.50 4.92
N ASP A 46 -7.19 2.85 5.19
CA ASP A 46 -8.54 3.39 5.02
C ASP A 46 -8.77 4.76 5.68
N PRO A 47 -8.25 5.04 6.89
CA PRO A 47 -8.42 6.36 7.50
C PRO A 47 -7.80 7.53 6.70
N TYR A 48 -6.94 7.21 5.73
CA TYR A 48 -6.31 8.16 4.81
C TYR A 48 -6.96 8.17 3.42
N GLU A 49 -8.16 7.61 3.25
CA GLU A 49 -8.93 7.64 1.98
C GLU A 49 -8.80 8.95 1.19
N PRO A 50 -8.87 10.16 1.81
CA PRO A 50 -8.83 11.42 1.07
C PRO A 50 -7.61 11.62 0.18
N ILE A 51 -6.46 10.99 0.49
CA ILE A 51 -5.22 11.15 -0.30
C ILE A 51 -5.20 10.27 -1.55
N PHE A 52 -6.15 9.35 -1.69
CA PHE A 52 -6.14 8.38 -2.77
C PHE A 52 -6.85 8.91 -4.02
N PRO A 53 -6.28 8.67 -5.22
CA PRO A 53 -7.04 8.83 -6.45
C PRO A 53 -8.29 7.96 -6.42
N ARG A 54 -9.48 8.56 -6.61
CA ARG A 54 -10.78 7.88 -6.49
C ARG A 54 -10.88 6.56 -7.25
N LYS A 55 -10.29 6.49 -8.46
CA LYS A 55 -10.25 5.27 -9.28
C LYS A 55 -9.46 4.15 -8.61
N LEU A 56 -8.30 4.48 -8.03
CA LEU A 56 -7.44 3.53 -7.35
C LEU A 56 -8.12 2.99 -6.09
N TYR A 57 -8.65 3.87 -5.25
CA TYR A 57 -9.32 3.45 -4.02
C TYR A 57 -10.50 2.51 -4.30
N LYS A 58 -11.37 2.85 -5.28
CA LYS A 58 -12.47 1.97 -5.71
C LYS A 58 -12.00 0.61 -6.23
N SER A 59 -10.91 0.59 -7.00
CA SER A 59 -10.30 -0.65 -7.51
C SER A 59 -9.81 -1.54 -6.37
N ILE A 60 -9.17 -0.97 -5.35
CA ILE A 60 -8.70 -1.70 -4.16
C ILE A 60 -9.87 -2.27 -3.36
N ILE A 61 -10.88 -1.45 -3.06
CA ILE A 61 -12.06 -1.90 -2.31
C ILE A 61 -12.83 -2.97 -3.08
N GLY A 62 -13.03 -2.78 -4.39
CA GLY A 62 -13.68 -3.76 -5.25
C GLY A 62 -12.97 -5.11 -5.22
N TYR A 63 -11.64 -5.12 -5.32
CA TYR A 63 -10.84 -6.34 -5.21
C TYR A 63 -10.99 -7.03 -3.84
N PHE A 64 -11.06 -6.28 -2.75
CA PHE A 64 -11.28 -6.88 -1.43
C PHE A 64 -12.70 -7.41 -1.22
N MET A 65 -13.70 -6.86 -1.92
CA MET A 65 -15.09 -7.33 -1.88
C MET A 65 -15.32 -8.56 -2.77
N ASP A 66 -14.76 -8.56 -3.98
CA ASP A 66 -14.80 -9.69 -4.91
C ASP A 66 -13.40 -9.92 -5.50
N PRO A 67 -12.61 -10.86 -4.93
CA PRO A 67 -11.27 -11.17 -5.41
C PRO A 67 -11.23 -11.75 -6.83
N ASN A 68 -12.37 -12.18 -7.38
CA ASN A 68 -12.46 -12.68 -8.75
C ASN A 68 -12.56 -11.56 -9.79
N THR A 69 -12.91 -10.34 -9.35
CA THR A 69 -12.96 -9.17 -10.22
C THR A 69 -11.54 -8.63 -10.41
N PRO A 70 -11.01 -8.59 -11.63
CA PRO A 70 -9.68 -8.06 -11.88
C PRO A 70 -9.66 -6.55 -11.58
N PRO A 71 -8.61 -6.03 -10.92
CA PRO A 71 -8.50 -4.59 -10.69
C PRO A 71 -8.36 -3.82 -12.00
N ASP A 72 -9.10 -2.70 -12.13
CA ASP A 72 -9.03 -1.81 -13.29
C ASP A 72 -7.70 -1.01 -13.37
N THR A 73 -6.88 -1.12 -12.32
CA THR A 73 -5.61 -0.39 -12.16
C THR A 73 -4.43 -1.34 -12.26
N LEU A 74 -3.28 -0.83 -12.74
CA LEU A 74 -2.02 -1.58 -12.80
C LEU A 74 -1.70 -2.29 -11.47
N VAL A 75 -1.83 -3.62 -11.46
CA VAL A 75 -1.46 -4.45 -10.32
C VAL A 75 0.03 -4.73 -10.40
N LEU A 76 0.77 -4.20 -9.44
CA LEU A 76 2.18 -4.55 -9.31
C LEU A 76 2.32 -6.03 -8.93
N PRO A 77 3.28 -6.76 -9.53
CA PRO A 77 3.46 -8.18 -9.26
C PRO A 77 3.85 -8.42 -7.80
N GLN A 78 3.47 -9.59 -7.28
CA GLN A 78 3.88 -10.03 -5.95
C GLN A 78 5.40 -10.04 -5.86
N ARG A 79 5.94 -9.56 -4.73
CA ARG A 79 7.34 -9.82 -4.42
C ARG A 79 7.49 -11.33 -4.38
N ARG A 80 8.18 -11.91 -5.36
CA ARG A 80 8.43 -13.36 -5.39
C ARG A 80 9.15 -13.68 -4.08
N ASN A 81 8.68 -14.69 -3.35
CA ASN A 81 9.55 -15.36 -2.39
C ASN A 81 10.74 -15.86 -3.21
N LEU A 82 11.91 -15.31 -2.92
CA LEU A 82 13.11 -15.46 -3.71
C LEU A 82 13.64 -16.89 -3.57
N SER A 83 13.01 -17.82 -4.27
CA SER A 83 13.58 -19.11 -4.64
C SER A 83 14.49 -18.87 -5.85
N PHE A 84 15.63 -18.24 -5.61
CA PHE A 84 16.64 -18.10 -6.65
C PHE A 84 17.43 -19.40 -6.77
N ASP A 85 17.30 -20.07 -7.92
CA ASP A 85 18.29 -21.06 -8.41
C ASP A 85 19.52 -20.37 -9.01
N SER A 86 19.78 -19.12 -8.63
CA SER A 86 20.87 -18.33 -9.20
C SER A 86 22.18 -18.71 -8.53
N LEU A 87 23.13 -19.25 -9.29
CA LEU A 87 24.47 -19.61 -8.81
C LEU A 87 25.29 -18.43 -8.26
N LEU A 88 24.90 -17.19 -8.61
CA LEU A 88 25.64 -15.96 -8.30
C LEU A 88 25.01 -15.08 -7.21
N ILE A 89 23.71 -15.24 -6.93
CA ILE A 89 23.01 -14.42 -5.93
C ILE A 89 22.52 -15.37 -4.85
N GLY A 90 23.30 -15.50 -3.79
CA GLY A 90 22.97 -16.31 -2.62
C GLY A 90 21.98 -15.62 -1.66
N LYS A 91 21.52 -16.40 -0.67
CA LYS A 91 20.54 -15.96 0.33
C LYS A 91 21.03 -14.76 1.16
N GLU A 92 22.34 -14.58 1.28
CA GLU A 92 23.01 -13.51 2.00
C GLU A 92 22.72 -12.11 1.41
N HIS A 93 22.49 -12.01 0.10
CA HIS A 93 22.13 -10.75 -0.55
C HIS A 93 20.65 -10.37 -0.36
N LEU A 94 19.83 -11.30 0.15
CA LEU A 94 18.39 -11.12 0.30
C LEU A 94 17.99 -10.42 1.59
N LYS A 95 18.94 -10.18 2.50
CA LYS A 95 18.66 -9.50 3.79
C LYS A 95 18.18 -8.04 3.63
N ILE A 96 18.30 -7.48 2.43
CA ILE A 96 18.06 -6.05 2.13
C ILE A 96 16.74 -5.85 1.36
N ILE A 97 16.06 -6.91 0.91
CA ILE A 97 14.90 -6.85 -0.01
C ILE A 97 13.62 -7.36 0.67
#